data_AF-A0A658NL58-F1
#
_entry.id   AF-A0A658NL58-F1
#
_cell.length_a   1.000
_cell.length_b   1.000
_cell.length_c   1.000
_cell.angle_alpha   90.00
_cell.angle_beta   90.00
_cell.angle_gamma   90.00
#
_symmetry.space_group_name_H-M   'P 1'
#
loop_
_entity.id
_entity.type
_entity.pdbx_description
1 polymer ?
#
loop_
_entity_poly.entity_id
_entity_poly.type
_entity_poly.pdbx_seq_one_letter_code
_entity_poly.pdbx_strand_id
1 'polypeptide(L)'
;GAPPGYVGYGEGGVLTEAVRRKPYSVVLLDEVEKAHPDVHEMFFQVFDKGFMEDGEGRFIDFKNTLILLTTNAGTDLIASLCKDP
;
A
#
# COMPACT_ATOMS: atom_id res chain seq x y z
N GLY A 1 -7.89 8.43 4.57
CA GLY A 1 -8.28 9.76 5.07
C GLY A 1 -8.59 9.65 6.55
N ALA A 2 -8.70 10.77 7.25
CA ALA A 2 -9.14 10.76 8.64
C ALA A 2 -10.63 10.37 8.74
N PRO A 3 -11.06 9.70 9.82
CA PRO A 3 -12.46 9.34 10.03
C PRO A 3 -13.34 10.59 10.31
N PRO A 4 -14.68 10.47 10.19
CA PRO A 4 -15.61 11.56 10.50
C PRO A 4 -15.34 12.19 11.88
N GLY A 5 -15.22 13.52 11.91
CA GLY A 5 -15.01 14.28 13.16
C GLY A 5 -13.55 14.60 13.51
N TYR A 6 -12.59 14.19 12.67
CA TYR A 6 -11.17 14.53 12.83
C TYR A 6 -10.68 15.50 11.74
N VAL A 7 -9.60 16.23 12.01
CA VAL A 7 -8.92 17.08 11.00
C VAL A 7 -8.40 16.19 9.85
N GLY A 8 -8.64 16.61 8.61
CA GLY A 8 -8.34 15.81 7.40
C GLY A 8 -9.48 14.88 6.97
N TYR A 9 -10.67 15.01 7.56
CA TYR A 9 -11.89 14.37 7.09
C TYR A 9 -12.39 15.01 5.78
N GLY A 10 -12.84 14.21 4.81
CA GLY A 10 -13.32 14.67 3.50
C GLY A 10 -12.23 14.87 2.44
N GLU A 11 -10.95 14.78 2.81
CA GLU A 11 -9.81 14.92 1.88
C GLU A 11 -9.44 13.59 1.19
N GLY A 12 -10.13 12.49 1.52
CA GLY A 12 -9.73 11.16 1.10
C GLY A 12 -8.38 10.72 1.68
N GLY A 13 -7.90 9.53 1.34
CA GLY A 13 -6.51 9.16 1.58
C GLY A 13 -5.65 9.61 0.42
N VAL A 14 -4.41 10.05 0.66
CA VAL A 14 -3.47 10.45 -0.41
C VAL A 14 -3.34 9.34 -1.46
N LEU A 15 -3.18 8.09 -1.01
CA LEU A 15 -3.10 6.93 -1.89
C LEU A 15 -4.44 6.61 -2.55
N THR A 16 -5.52 6.52 -1.77
CA THR A 16 -6.84 6.11 -2.27
C THR A 16 -7.37 7.10 -3.31
N GLU A 17 -7.16 8.40 -3.13
CA GLU A 17 -7.51 9.42 -4.12
C GLU A 17 -6.63 9.36 -5.38
N ALA A 18 -5.33 9.10 -5.23
CA ALA A 18 -4.44 8.97 -6.38
C ALA A 18 -4.85 7.81 -7.30
N VAL A 19 -5.14 6.64 -6.72
CA VAL A 19 -5.60 5.47 -7.48
C VAL A 19 -7.00 5.69 -8.04
N ARG A 20 -7.92 6.29 -7.28
CA ARG A 20 -9.26 6.63 -7.77
C ARG A 20 -9.22 7.52 -9.02
N ARG A 21 -8.34 8.52 -9.03
CA ARG A 21 -8.18 9.44 -10.18
C ARG A 21 -7.40 8.81 -11.34
N LYS A 22 -6.50 7.85 -11.05
CA LYS A 22 -5.64 7.17 -12.02
C LYS A 22 -5.61 5.65 -11.73
N PRO A 23 -6.65 4.91 -12.14
CA PRO A 23 -6.78 3.49 -11.80
C PRO A 23 -5.70 2.61 -12.48
N TYR A 24 -5.18 3.06 -13.62
CA TYR A 24 -4.02 2.48 -14.29
C TYR A 24 -2.75 3.19 -13.82
N SER A 25 -2.18 2.72 -12.71
CA SER A 25 -1.01 3.33 -12.10
C SER A 25 -0.08 2.29 -11.50
N VAL A 26 1.13 2.74 -11.15
CA VAL A 26 2.08 1.95 -10.36
C VAL A 26 2.13 2.56 -8.95
N VAL A 27 1.92 1.73 -7.93
CA VAL A 27 2.06 2.09 -6.52
C VAL A 27 3.31 1.42 -5.98
N LEU A 28 4.27 2.22 -5.51
CA LEU A 28 5.47 1.74 -4.84
C LEU A 28 5.29 1.83 -3.32
N LEU A 29 5.41 0.70 -2.63
CA LEU A 29 5.47 0.59 -1.18
C LEU A 29 6.92 0.29 -0.81
N ASP A 30 7.65 1.31 -0.39
CA ASP A 30 9.07 1.21 -0.08
C ASP A 30 9.29 0.78 1.37
N GLU A 31 10.32 -0.05 1.61
CA GLU A 31 10.71 -0.56 2.94
C GLU A 31 9.53 -1.08 3.76
N VAL A 32 8.70 -1.92 3.13
CA VAL A 32 7.40 -2.31 3.70
C VAL A 32 7.53 -2.99 5.06
N GLU A 33 8.66 -3.64 5.37
CA GLU A 33 8.94 -4.25 6.67
C GLU A 33 8.99 -3.26 7.84
N LYS A 34 9.17 -1.97 7.56
CA LYS A 34 9.19 -0.91 8.58
C LYS A 34 7.81 -0.32 8.85
N ALA A 35 6.81 -0.67 8.04
CA ALA A 35 5.46 -0.17 8.21
C ALA A 35 4.80 -0.71 9.49
N HIS A 36 3.87 0.06 10.05
CA HIS A 36 3.08 -0.41 11.19
C HIS A 36 2.16 -1.58 10.75
N PRO A 37 1.91 -2.60 11.61
CA PRO A 37 1.01 -3.72 11.33
C PRO A 37 -0.31 -3.33 10.65
N ASP A 38 -1.00 -2.30 11.16
CA ASP A 38 -2.26 -1.80 10.60
C ASP A 38 -2.15 -1.41 9.10
N VAL A 39 -0.99 -0.94 8.65
CA VAL A 39 -0.75 -0.63 7.22
C VAL A 39 -0.77 -1.91 6.41
N HIS A 40 -0.13 -2.98 6.90
CA HIS A 40 -0.18 -4.28 6.24
C HIS A 40 -1.60 -4.82 6.17
N GLU A 41 -2.36 -4.71 7.26
CA GLU A 41 -3.76 -5.14 7.30
C GLU A 41 -4.63 -4.43 6.26
N MET A 42 -4.47 -3.11 6.11
CA MET A 42 -5.16 -2.35 5.07
C MET A 42 -4.84 -2.86 3.66
N PHE A 43 -3.57 -3.16 3.37
CA PHE A 43 -3.15 -3.66 2.06
C PHE A 43 -3.51 -5.13 1.82
N PHE A 44 -3.68 -5.96 2.85
CA PHE A 44 -4.14 -7.33 2.67
C PHE A 44 -5.50 -7.40 1.99
N GLN A 45 -6.42 -6.48 2.30
CA GLN A 45 -7.70 -6.41 1.60
C GLN A 45 -7.52 -6.13 0.10
N VAL A 46 -6.56 -5.28 -0.26
CA VAL A 46 -6.23 -4.99 -1.66
C VAL A 46 -5.66 -6.22 -2.34
N PHE A 47 -4.73 -6.93 -1.70
CA PHE A 47 -4.11 -8.12 -2.28
C PHE A 47 -5.08 -9.29 -2.42
N ASP A 48 -6.04 -9.42 -1.50
CA ASP A 48 -7.05 -10.48 -1.52
C ASP A 48 -8.20 -10.16 -2.49
N LYS A 49 -8.81 -8.97 -2.38
CA LYS A 49 -10.07 -8.64 -3.06
C LYS A 49 -9.91 -7.66 -4.23
N GLY A 50 -8.76 -7.00 -4.35
CA GLY A 50 -8.50 -5.99 -5.37
C GLY A 50 -9.14 -4.63 -5.10
N PHE A 51 -9.67 -4.37 -3.90
CA PHE A 51 -10.25 -3.07 -3.55
C PHE A 51 -9.96 -2.67 -2.10
N MET A 52 -9.91 -1.37 -1.84
CA MET A 52 -9.75 -0.79 -0.50
C MET A 52 -10.93 0.12 -0.19
N GLU A 53 -11.39 0.14 1.06
CA GLU A 53 -12.34 1.13 1.55
C GLU A 53 -11.57 2.34 2.11
N ASP A 54 -11.91 3.56 1.70
CA ASP A 54 -11.36 4.76 2.32
C ASP A 54 -12.12 5.14 3.61
N GLY A 55 -11.62 6.15 4.34
CA GLY A 55 -12.25 6.59 5.59
C GLY A 55 -13.64 7.25 5.44
N GLU A 56 -14.12 7.42 4.21
CA GLU A 56 -15.47 7.92 3.88
C GLU A 56 -16.41 6.78 3.44
N GLY A 57 -15.95 5.52 3.46
CA GLY A 57 -16.71 4.35 3.04
C GLY A 57 -16.75 4.12 1.53
N ARG A 58 -15.85 4.75 0.77
CA ARG A 58 -15.78 4.58 -0.69
C ARG A 58 -14.86 3.42 -1.03
N PHE A 59 -15.35 2.53 -1.90
CA PHE A 59 -14.54 1.45 -2.47
C PHE A 59 -13.68 1.97 -3.63
N ILE A 60 -12.37 1.80 -3.50
CA ILE A 60 -11.37 2.14 -4.51
C ILE A 60 -10.86 0.85 -5.14
N ASP A 61 -10.92 0.77 -6.47
CA ASP A 61 -10.48 -0.38 -7.25
C ASP A 61 -8.97 -0.31 -7.55
N PHE A 62 -8.25 -1.36 -7.19
CA PHE A 62 -6.81 -1.54 -7.40
C PHE A 62 -6.51 -2.62 -8.44
N LYS A 63 -7.51 -3.26 -9.05
CA LYS A 63 -7.31 -4.39 -9.99
C LYS A 63 -6.47 -4.04 -11.22
N ASN A 64 -6.42 -2.78 -11.61
CA ASN A 64 -5.62 -2.27 -12.73
C ASN A 64 -4.36 -1.51 -12.27
N THR A 65 -4.03 -1.60 -10.98
CA THR A 65 -2.88 -0.94 -10.37
C THR A 65 -1.77 -1.96 -10.13
N LEU A 66 -0.59 -1.72 -10.68
CA LEU A 66 0.60 -2.53 -10.38
C LEU A 66 1.16 -2.09 -9.02
N ILE A 67 1.17 -2.99 -8.06
CA ILE A 67 1.73 -2.71 -6.73
C ILE A 67 3.12 -3.33 -6.65
N LEU A 68 4.13 -2.50 -6.41
CA LEU A 68 5.51 -2.90 -6.20
C LEU A 68 5.85 -2.73 -4.72
N LEU A 69 6.29 -3.80 -4.07
CA LEU A 69 6.76 -3.78 -2.70
C LEU A 69 8.27 -3.96 -2.70
N THR A 70 8.98 -3.12 -1.95
CA THR A 70 10.40 -3.32 -1.68
C THR A 70 10.57 -3.71 -0.22
N THR A 71 11.64 -4.45 0.06
CA THR A 71 12.05 -4.75 1.42
C THR A 71 13.56 -4.94 1.50
N ASN A 72 14.15 -4.49 2.60
CA ASN A 72 15.55 -4.76 2.91
C ASN A 72 15.76 -5.99 3.82
N ALA A 73 14.68 -6.67 4.25
CA ALA A 73 14.76 -7.77 5.22
C ALA A 73 15.63 -8.95 4.75
N GLY A 74 15.78 -9.14 3.43
CA GLY A 74 16.61 -10.19 2.84
C GLY A 74 18.05 -9.78 2.50
N THR A 75 18.47 -8.56 2.80
CA THR A 75 19.73 -7.99 2.29
C THR A 75 20.95 -8.84 2.65
N ASP A 76 21.12 -9.16 3.93
CA ASP A 76 22.29 -9.93 4.40
C ASP A 76 22.29 -11.36 3.85
N LEU A 77 21.12 -11.99 3.77
CA LEU A 77 20.96 -13.32 3.21
C LEU A 77 21.36 -13.33 1.73
N ILE A 78 20.82 -12.41 0.92
CA ILE A 78 21.14 -12.29 -0.50
C ILE A 78 22.64 -12.02 -0.68
N ALA A 79 23.21 -11.10 0.10
CA ALA A 79 24.64 -10.80 0.07
C ALA A 79 25.50 -12.03 0.43
N SER A 80 25.05 -12.87 1.37
CA SER A 80 25.75 -14.10 1.74
C SER A 80 25.67 -15.18 0.65
N LEU A 81 24.53 -15.32 -0.02
CA LEU A 81 24.34 -16.29 -1.11
C LEU A 81 25.07 -15.89 -2.39
N CYS A 82 25.24 -14.59 -2.63
CA CYS A 82 25.96 -14.05 -3.77
C CYS A 82 27.47 -13.87 -3.55
N LYS A 83 27.98 -14.14 -2.34
CA LYS A 83 29.42 -14.36 -2.15
C LYS A 83 29.75 -15.73 -2.73
N ASP A 84 30.20 -15.74 -3.99
CA ASP A 84 30.83 -16.91 -4.62
C ASP A 84 31.96 -17.46 -3.71
N PRO A 85 32.19 -18.79 -3.68
CA PRO A 85 33.06 -19.47 -2.72
C PRO A 85 34.55 -19.09 -2.80
#